data_AF-Q5V7S7-F1
#
_entry.id   AF-Q5V7S7-F1
#
_cell.length_a   1.000
_cell.length_b   1.000
_cell.length_c   1.000
_cell.angle_alpha   90.00
_cell.angle_beta   90.00
_cell.angle_gamma   90.00
#
_symmetry.space_group_name_H-M   'P 1'
#
loop_
_entity.id
_entity.type
_entity.pdbx_description
1 polymer ?
#
loop_
_entity_poly.entity_id
_entity_poly.type
_entity_poly.pdbx_seq_one_letter_code
_entity_poly.pdbx_strand_id
1 'polypeptide(L)'
;MSQATLGSPYRNSDLFAGYYLDERVADLDDWECDDDAAQAFEDLQALWEGEGDLLPSYNEDELLGAWIDEVLDILGFDTLQETTLPDSGGYNDRLLFESADARRDAARQKRDGNTEGMYGLSAAVLEAKQWDADFTERFSEQRFYRDASYGVV
;
A
#
# COMPACT_ATOMS: atom_id res chain seq x y z
N MET A 1 25.81 -30.79 -5.65
CA MET A 1 25.42 -29.76 -4.68
C MET A 1 24.06 -29.26 -5.13
N SER A 2 23.00 -29.73 -4.48
CA SER A 2 21.62 -29.42 -4.87
C SER A 2 21.28 -28.07 -4.25
N GLN A 3 21.27 -27.02 -5.07
CA GLN A 3 20.75 -25.72 -4.67
C GLN A 3 19.26 -25.91 -4.43
N ALA A 4 18.85 -25.91 -3.16
CA ALA A 4 17.44 -25.83 -2.82
C ALA A 4 16.95 -24.48 -3.38
N THR A 5 16.24 -24.52 -4.50
CA THR A 5 15.55 -23.35 -5.02
C THR A 5 14.45 -23.00 -4.02
N LEU A 6 14.76 -22.04 -3.14
CA LEU A 6 13.75 -21.14 -2.61
C LEU A 6 12.86 -20.73 -3.80
N GLY A 7 11.54 -20.80 -3.64
CA GLY A 7 10.61 -20.39 -4.69
C GLY A 7 10.89 -18.95 -5.14
N SER A 8 10.41 -18.57 -6.33
CA SER A 8 10.47 -17.18 -6.80
C SER A 8 10.00 -16.24 -5.67
N PRO A 9 10.71 -15.13 -5.38
CA PRO A 9 10.34 -14.21 -4.31
C PRO A 9 9.01 -13.49 -4.58
N TYR A 10 8.49 -13.56 -5.81
CA TYR A 10 7.25 -12.93 -6.22
C TYR A 10 6.40 -13.87 -7.09
N ARG A 11 5.09 -13.58 -7.15
CA ARG A 11 4.13 -14.17 -8.10
C ARG A 11 3.68 -13.12 -9.10
N ASN A 12 4.15 -13.23 -10.34
CA ASN A 12 3.92 -12.23 -11.40
C ASN A 12 2.49 -12.26 -11.99
N SER A 13 1.75 -13.37 -11.88
CA SER A 13 0.36 -13.52 -12.41
C SER A 13 0.14 -12.93 -13.83
N ASP A 14 1.15 -13.03 -14.69
CA ASP A 14 1.19 -12.46 -16.05
C ASP A 14 0.94 -10.94 -16.14
N LEU A 15 1.15 -10.19 -15.04
CA LEU A 15 1.03 -8.74 -15.00
C LEU A 15 2.19 -8.05 -15.73
N PHE A 16 3.38 -8.64 -15.67
CA PHE A 16 4.59 -8.14 -16.33
C PHE A 16 5.25 -9.25 -17.15
N ALA A 17 6.06 -8.86 -18.14
CA ALA A 17 6.92 -9.84 -18.82
C ALA A 17 8.00 -10.33 -17.84
N GLY A 18 8.21 -11.64 -17.71
CA GLY A 18 9.25 -12.20 -16.82
C GLY A 18 10.65 -11.62 -17.11
N TYR A 19 11.01 -11.50 -18.40
CA TYR A 19 12.25 -10.85 -18.83
C TYR A 19 12.40 -9.41 -18.32
N TYR A 20 11.30 -8.65 -18.22
CA TYR A 20 11.37 -7.29 -17.69
C TYR A 20 11.73 -7.31 -16.20
N LEU A 21 11.09 -8.18 -15.41
CA LEU A 21 11.38 -8.32 -13.99
C LEU A 21 12.80 -8.83 -13.73
N ASP A 22 13.24 -9.83 -14.49
CA ASP A 22 14.51 -10.50 -14.24
C ASP A 22 15.73 -9.72 -14.77
N GLU A 23 15.56 -8.93 -15.84
CA GLU A 23 16.71 -8.36 -16.59
C GLU A 23 16.63 -6.84 -16.79
N ARG A 24 15.56 -6.16 -16.38
CA ARG A 24 15.41 -4.70 -16.58
C ARG A 24 15.15 -3.93 -15.31
N VAL A 25 14.41 -4.51 -14.38
CA VAL A 25 14.06 -3.83 -13.13
C VAL A 25 15.30 -3.43 -12.33
N ALA A 26 16.28 -4.33 -12.23
CA ALA A 26 17.54 -4.05 -11.50
C ALA A 26 18.42 -2.97 -12.16
N ASP A 27 18.17 -2.60 -13.42
CA ASP A 27 18.91 -1.56 -14.13
C ASP A 27 18.25 -0.18 -14.02
N LEU A 28 17.12 -0.05 -13.31
CA LEU A 28 16.43 1.22 -13.13
C LEU A 28 17.08 2.03 -12.00
N ASP A 29 17.30 3.32 -12.22
CA ASP A 29 17.84 4.24 -11.21
C ASP A 29 17.02 4.21 -9.90
N ASP A 30 15.69 4.08 -9.99
CA ASP A 30 14.79 3.98 -8.83
C ASP A 30 15.03 2.71 -7.99
N TRP A 31 15.70 1.69 -8.54
CA TRP A 31 16.09 0.46 -7.86
C TRP A 31 17.50 0.52 -7.27
N GLU A 32 18.25 1.61 -7.47
CA GLU A 32 19.54 1.85 -6.80
C GLU A 32 19.34 2.35 -5.34
N CYS A 33 18.56 1.62 -4.55
CA CYS A 33 18.18 1.98 -3.17
C CYS A 33 18.41 0.84 -2.15
N ASP A 34 19.31 -0.09 -2.44
CA ASP A 34 19.55 -1.29 -1.62
C ASP A 34 19.72 -1.01 -0.12
N ASP A 35 20.50 0.02 0.25
CA ASP A 35 20.74 0.38 1.65
C ASP A 35 19.46 0.90 2.33
N ASP A 36 18.71 1.78 1.66
CA ASP A 36 17.45 2.33 2.18
C ASP A 36 16.37 1.24 2.28
N ALA A 37 16.30 0.35 1.29
CA ALA A 37 15.38 -0.78 1.26
C ALA A 37 15.72 -1.80 2.37
N ALA A 38 17.00 -2.07 2.61
CA ALA A 38 17.44 -2.94 3.70
C ALA A 38 17.06 -2.37 5.06
N GLN A 39 17.29 -1.06 5.28
CA GLN A 39 16.91 -0.40 6.53
C GLN A 39 15.40 -0.42 6.74
N ALA A 40 14.60 -0.09 5.72
CA ALA A 40 13.14 -0.14 5.82
C ALA A 40 12.65 -1.57 6.13
N PHE A 41 13.28 -2.60 5.55
CA PHE A 41 12.94 -3.98 5.84
C PHE A 41 13.27 -4.36 7.29
N GLU A 42 14.42 -3.94 7.83
CA GLU A 42 14.78 -4.14 9.23
C GLU A 42 13.78 -3.46 10.19
N ASP A 43 13.36 -2.22 9.87
CA ASP A 43 12.39 -1.47 10.66
C ASP A 43 11.01 -2.15 10.65
N LEU A 44 10.57 -2.66 9.49
CA LEU A 44 9.34 -3.44 9.36
C LEU A 44 9.41 -4.76 10.12
N GLN A 45 10.56 -5.43 10.13
CA GLN A 45 10.75 -6.64 10.93
C GLN A 45 10.67 -6.34 12.42
N ALA A 46 11.31 -5.27 12.89
CA ALA A 46 11.24 -4.85 14.28
C ALA A 46 9.80 -4.51 14.70
N LEU A 47 9.05 -3.81 13.84
CA LEU A 47 7.63 -3.53 14.05
C LEU A 47 6.83 -4.84 14.16
N TRP A 48 7.04 -5.79 13.24
CA TRP A 48 6.40 -7.11 13.25
C TRP A 48 6.68 -7.91 14.52
N GLU A 49 7.94 -7.95 14.95
CA GLU A 49 8.34 -8.67 16.17
C GLU A 49 7.72 -8.07 17.44
N GLY A 50 7.43 -6.76 17.44
CA GLY A 50 6.81 -6.07 18.56
C GLY A 50 5.29 -6.18 18.62
N GLU A 51 4.62 -6.11 17.47
CA GLU A 51 3.17 -5.91 17.38
C GLU A 51 2.41 -7.09 16.74
N GLY A 52 3.12 -7.97 16.04
CA GLY A 52 2.55 -8.98 15.14
C GLY A 52 1.59 -9.97 15.81
N ASP A 53 1.82 -10.32 17.09
CA ASP A 53 0.95 -11.22 17.85
C ASP A 53 -0.36 -10.56 18.31
N LEU A 54 -0.41 -9.22 18.32
CA LEU A 54 -1.59 -8.43 18.70
C LEU A 54 -2.53 -8.18 17.51
N LEU A 55 -2.02 -8.17 16.27
CA LEU A 55 -2.80 -7.83 15.08
C LEU A 55 -4.12 -8.60 14.93
N PRO A 56 -4.21 -9.91 15.22
CA PRO A 56 -5.49 -10.63 15.16
C PRO A 56 -6.55 -10.13 16.14
N SER A 57 -6.14 -9.42 17.20
CA SER A 57 -7.05 -8.85 18.21
C SER A 57 -7.55 -7.46 17.86
N TYR A 58 -6.91 -6.78 16.91
CA TYR A 58 -7.26 -5.42 16.52
C TYR A 58 -8.53 -5.40 15.65
N ASN A 59 -9.37 -4.41 15.90
CA ASN A 59 -10.39 -3.99 14.95
C ASN A 59 -9.75 -3.18 13.80
N GLU A 60 -10.56 -2.73 12.83
CA GLU A 60 -10.07 -2.01 11.64
C GLU A 60 -9.35 -0.70 11.99
N ASP A 61 -9.92 0.13 12.87
CA ASP A 61 -9.32 1.41 13.27
C ASP A 61 -8.02 1.21 14.06
N GLU A 62 -8.00 0.21 14.95
CA GLU A 62 -6.81 -0.16 15.72
C GLU A 62 -5.69 -0.67 14.80
N LEU A 63 -6.01 -1.54 13.85
CA LEU A 63 -5.02 -2.05 12.89
C LEU A 63 -4.49 -0.92 11.98
N LEU A 64 -5.38 -0.06 11.53
CA LEU A 64 -5.04 1.09 10.70
C LEU A 64 -4.03 2.00 11.42
N GLY A 65 -4.29 2.37 12.67
CA GLY A 65 -3.44 3.28 13.42
C GLY A 65 -2.19 2.65 14.02
N ALA A 66 -2.30 1.47 14.63
CA ALA A 66 -1.19 0.85 15.37
C ALA A 66 -0.23 0.07 14.48
N TRP A 67 -0.64 -0.29 13.27
CA TRP A 67 0.16 -1.11 12.36
C TRP A 67 0.31 -0.47 10.98
N ILE A 68 -0.79 -0.19 10.27
CA ILE A 68 -0.72 0.26 8.87
C ILE A 68 -0.09 1.65 8.78
N ASP A 69 -0.47 2.59 9.63
CA ASP A 69 0.11 3.94 9.64
C ASP A 69 1.62 3.89 9.92
N GLU A 70 2.08 3.05 10.86
CA GLU A 70 3.52 2.87 11.14
C GLU A 70 4.27 2.26 9.95
N VAL A 71 3.67 1.28 9.26
CA VAL A 71 4.22 0.72 8.01
C VAL A 71 4.35 1.80 6.94
N LEU A 72 3.33 2.66 6.77
CA LEU A 72 3.35 3.74 5.78
C LEU A 72 4.42 4.78 6.10
N ASP A 73 4.62 5.09 7.37
CA ASP A 73 5.66 6.01 7.84
C ASP A 73 7.06 5.44 7.56
N ILE A 74 7.30 4.14 7.81
CA ILE A 74 8.57 3.46 7.47
C ILE A 74 8.82 3.50 5.95
N LEU A 75 7.77 3.30 5.14
CA LEU A 75 7.85 3.38 3.68
C LEU A 75 7.95 4.83 3.16
N GLY A 76 7.88 5.84 4.04
CA GLY A 76 8.10 7.25 3.70
C GLY A 76 6.89 7.97 3.12
N PHE A 77 5.68 7.42 3.24
CA PHE A 77 4.47 8.09 2.77
C PHE A 77 3.96 9.11 3.79
N ASP A 78 3.51 10.27 3.32
CA ASP A 78 2.60 11.13 4.11
C ASP A 78 1.15 10.81 3.71
N THR A 79 0.19 11.04 4.60
CA THR A 79 -1.18 10.55 4.44
C THR A 79 -2.26 11.60 4.70
N LEU A 80 -3.40 11.48 4.01
CA LEU A 80 -4.65 12.12 4.39
C LEU A 80 -5.70 11.07 4.73
N GLN A 81 -6.28 11.18 5.92
CA GLN A 81 -7.30 10.26 6.42
C GLN A 81 -8.69 10.63 5.89
N GLU A 82 -9.56 9.63 5.77
CA GLU A 82 -11.02 9.76 5.52
C GLU A 82 -11.35 10.76 4.42
N THR A 83 -10.79 10.53 3.24
CA THR A 83 -10.91 11.46 2.12
C THR A 83 -12.12 11.11 1.27
N THR A 84 -12.95 12.11 0.94
CA THR A 84 -14.15 11.91 0.12
C THR A 84 -13.77 11.59 -1.30
N LEU A 85 -14.26 10.46 -1.81
CA LEU A 85 -14.05 10.03 -3.18
C LEU A 85 -14.65 11.03 -4.18
N PRO A 86 -14.03 11.28 -5.35
CA PRO A 86 -14.62 12.10 -6.39
C PRO A 86 -15.95 11.49 -6.86
N ASP A 87 -16.94 12.33 -7.12
CA ASP A 87 -18.23 11.95 -7.71
C ASP A 87 -19.02 10.85 -6.97
N SER A 88 -18.68 10.56 -5.71
CA SER A 88 -19.42 9.62 -4.86
C SER A 88 -19.56 10.13 -3.42
N GLY A 89 -20.54 9.60 -2.69
CA GLY A 89 -20.74 9.93 -1.27
C GLY A 89 -19.85 9.12 -0.31
N GLY A 90 -18.85 8.40 -0.82
CA GLY A 90 -17.99 7.51 -0.05
C GLY A 90 -16.68 8.15 0.39
N TYR A 91 -15.98 7.49 1.31
CA TYR A 91 -14.66 7.86 1.80
C TYR A 91 -13.69 6.70 1.61
N ASN A 92 -12.39 7.02 1.46
CA ASN A 92 -11.29 6.07 1.61
C ASN A 92 -10.50 6.34 2.88
N ASP A 93 -9.90 5.27 3.45
CA ASP A 93 -9.25 5.33 4.76
C ASP A 93 -7.99 6.20 4.73
N ARG A 94 -7.14 6.01 3.73
CA ARG A 94 -5.91 6.79 3.52
C ARG A 94 -5.69 7.14 2.07
N LEU A 95 -5.29 8.38 1.83
CA LEU A 95 -4.72 8.83 0.56
C LEU A 95 -3.23 9.04 0.78
N LEU A 96 -2.39 8.38 -0.02
CA LEU A 96 -0.93 8.33 0.16
C LEU A 96 -0.23 9.36 -0.74
N PHE A 97 0.83 9.97 -0.21
CA PHE A 97 1.63 10.97 -0.90
C PHE A 97 3.12 10.68 -0.72
N GLU A 98 3.90 10.88 -1.78
CA GLU A 98 5.36 10.68 -1.77
C GLU A 98 6.10 11.67 -0.86
N SER A 99 5.42 12.75 -0.42
CA SER A 99 6.01 13.72 0.49
C SER A 99 4.97 14.54 1.23
N ALA A 100 5.41 15.14 2.34
CA ALA A 100 4.59 16.07 3.10
C ALA A 100 4.19 17.33 2.31
N ASP A 101 4.99 17.76 1.35
CA ASP A 101 4.66 18.92 0.52
C ASP A 101 3.55 18.58 -0.49
N ALA A 102 3.64 17.41 -1.15
CA ALA A 102 2.56 16.90 -2.01
C ALA A 102 1.25 16.78 -1.23
N ARG A 103 1.29 16.22 -0.02
CA ARG A 103 0.11 16.13 0.86
C ARG A 103 -0.43 17.52 1.24
N ARG A 104 0.43 18.49 1.59
CA ARG A 104 0.00 19.87 1.91
C ARG A 104 -0.65 20.56 0.73
N ASP A 105 -0.12 20.35 -0.48
CA ASP A 105 -0.73 20.87 -1.71
C ASP A 105 -2.09 20.22 -1.97
N ALA A 106 -2.21 18.91 -1.81
CA ALA A 106 -3.48 18.20 -1.92
C ALA A 106 -4.51 18.69 -0.88
N ALA A 107 -4.08 18.94 0.36
CA ALA A 107 -4.94 19.52 1.39
C ALA A 107 -5.44 20.94 1.04
N ARG A 108 -4.62 21.74 0.35
CA ARG A 108 -5.04 23.07 -0.18
C ARG A 108 -6.09 22.90 -1.27
N GLN A 109 -5.92 21.95 -2.19
CA GLN A 109 -6.91 21.63 -3.22
C GLN A 109 -8.25 21.22 -2.58
N LYS A 110 -8.21 20.31 -1.58
CA LYS A 110 -9.39 19.88 -0.82
C LYS A 110 -10.13 21.06 -0.19
N ARG A 111 -9.40 21.95 0.50
CA ARG A 111 -9.96 23.15 1.14
C ARG A 111 -10.68 24.06 0.13
N ASP A 112 -10.13 24.16 -1.08
CA ASP A 112 -10.66 25.01 -2.14
C ASP A 112 -11.78 24.31 -2.95
N GLY A 113 -12.23 23.12 -2.50
CA GLY A 113 -13.31 22.35 -3.11
C GLY A 113 -12.91 21.54 -4.34
N ASN A 114 -11.61 21.47 -4.65
CA ASN A 114 -11.08 20.75 -5.80
C ASN A 114 -10.64 19.33 -5.39
N THR A 115 -11.62 18.44 -5.21
CA THR A 115 -11.38 17.04 -4.85
C THR A 115 -10.56 16.31 -5.92
N GLU A 116 -10.84 16.52 -7.21
CA GLU A 116 -10.10 15.91 -8.31
C GLU A 116 -8.61 16.31 -8.29
N GLY A 117 -8.31 17.59 -8.08
CA GLY A 117 -6.94 18.08 -7.95
C GLY A 117 -6.20 17.53 -6.73
N MET A 118 -6.90 17.20 -5.65
CA MET A 118 -6.30 16.53 -4.49
C MET A 118 -5.93 15.08 -4.81
N TYR A 119 -6.81 14.29 -5.45
CA TYR A 119 -6.48 12.92 -5.86
C TYR A 119 -5.39 12.88 -6.94
N GLY A 120 -5.36 13.86 -7.84
CA GLY A 120 -4.31 13.97 -8.88
C GLY A 120 -2.89 14.18 -8.32
N LEU A 121 -2.76 14.52 -7.04
CA LEU A 121 -1.48 14.65 -6.34
C LEU A 121 -1.12 13.41 -5.50
N SER A 122 -2.04 12.45 -5.36
CA SER A 122 -1.81 11.24 -4.57
C SER A 122 -1.03 10.19 -5.36
N ALA A 123 -0.18 9.44 -4.68
CA ALA A 123 0.50 8.28 -5.24
C ALA A 123 -0.43 7.06 -5.28
N ALA A 124 -1.25 6.89 -4.24
CA ALA A 124 -2.13 5.74 -4.10
C ALA A 124 -3.32 6.01 -3.18
N VAL A 125 -4.36 5.18 -3.33
CA VAL A 125 -5.50 5.08 -2.42
C VAL A 125 -5.35 3.79 -1.62
N LEU A 126 -5.54 3.88 -0.30
CA LEU A 126 -5.50 2.74 0.61
C LEU A 126 -6.82 2.60 1.36
N GLU A 127 -7.26 1.35 1.44
CA GLU A 127 -8.40 0.88 2.21
C GLU A 127 -7.89 -0.27 3.08
N ALA A 128 -8.10 -0.17 4.39
CA ALA A 128 -7.75 -1.19 5.35
C ALA A 128 -8.94 -2.09 5.63
N LYS A 129 -8.66 -3.32 6.06
CA LYS A 129 -9.65 -4.26 6.59
C LYS A 129 -9.07 -4.89 7.84
N GLN A 130 -9.92 -5.47 8.69
CA GLN A 130 -9.45 -6.24 9.84
C GLN A 130 -8.43 -7.31 9.43
N TRP A 131 -7.51 -7.64 10.34
CA TRP A 131 -6.53 -8.69 10.12
C TRP A 131 -7.20 -10.02 9.73
N ASP A 132 -6.60 -10.73 8.77
CA ASP A 132 -7.11 -11.99 8.22
C ASP A 132 -8.50 -11.90 7.55
N ALA A 133 -8.93 -10.69 7.18
CA ALA A 133 -10.15 -10.51 6.39
C ALA A 133 -10.03 -11.20 5.03
N ASP A 134 -11.07 -11.94 4.65
CA ASP A 134 -11.11 -12.66 3.38
C ASP A 134 -11.42 -11.70 2.22
N PHE A 135 -10.40 -11.43 1.39
CA PHE A 135 -10.54 -10.58 0.20
C PHE A 135 -11.21 -11.26 -1.00
N THR A 136 -11.53 -12.55 -0.88
CA THR A 136 -12.34 -13.28 -1.88
C THR A 136 -13.84 -13.18 -1.59
N GLU A 137 -14.21 -12.85 -0.36
CA GLU A 137 -15.59 -12.52 -0.03
C GLU A 137 -15.94 -11.12 -0.55
N ARG A 138 -17.16 -11.01 -1.08
CA ARG A 138 -17.64 -9.74 -1.65
C ARG A 138 -17.88 -8.77 -0.49
N PHE A 139 -16.91 -7.89 -0.23
CA PHE A 139 -17.14 -6.71 0.60
C PHE A 139 -18.36 -6.00 0.03
N SER A 140 -19.32 -5.65 0.90
CA SER A 140 -20.71 -5.25 0.58
C SER A 140 -20.93 -4.50 -0.76
N GLU A 141 -22.11 -4.71 -1.35
CA GLU A 141 -22.57 -4.48 -2.75
C GLU A 141 -22.21 -3.17 -3.51
N GLN A 142 -21.34 -2.28 -3.01
CA GLN A 142 -21.04 -0.99 -3.63
C GLN A 142 -19.57 -0.79 -4.08
N ARG A 143 -18.58 -1.57 -3.61
CA ARG A 143 -17.18 -1.39 -4.06
C ARG A 143 -16.48 -2.72 -4.34
N PHE A 144 -16.10 -2.91 -5.60
CA PHE A 144 -15.32 -4.06 -6.05
C PHE A 144 -13.83 -3.74 -5.97
N TYR A 145 -13.20 -3.93 -4.81
CA TYR A 145 -11.75 -4.09 -4.78
C TYR A 145 -11.45 -5.53 -5.18
N ARG A 146 -11.26 -5.75 -6.49
CA ARG A 146 -10.80 -7.03 -7.00
C ARG A 146 -9.28 -7.06 -6.81
N ASP A 147 -8.75 -8.13 -6.22
CA ASP A 147 -7.32 -8.38 -6.22
C ASP A 147 -6.81 -8.26 -7.67
N ALA A 148 -5.92 -7.29 -7.90
CA ALA A 148 -5.38 -7.00 -9.23
C ALA A 148 -4.57 -8.18 -9.79
N SER A 149 -4.11 -9.08 -8.92
CA SER A 149 -3.40 -10.31 -9.27
C SER A 149 -4.31 -11.52 -9.53
N TYR A 150 -5.64 -11.38 -9.33
CA TYR A 150 -6.65 -12.38 -9.72
C TYR A 150 -6.92 -12.35 -11.24
N GLY A 151 -5.89 -12.70 -12.01
CA GLY A 151 -6.04 -13.23 -13.35
C GLY A 151 -6.68 -14.61 -13.28
N VAL A 152 -7.86 -14.77 -13.88
CA VAL A 152 -8.56 -16.05 -14.00
C VAL A 152 -7.69 -16.97 -14.87
N VAL A 153 -7.34 -18.16 -14.35
CA VAL A 153 -6.83 -19.28 -15.16
C VAL A 153 -7.99 -19.96 -15.87
#